data_AF-A0A2I1HQX9-F1
#
_entry.id   AF-A0A2I1HQX9-F1
#
_cell.length_a   1.000
_cell.length_b   1.000
_cell.length_c   1.000
_cell.angle_alpha   90.00
_cell.angle_beta   90.00
_cell.angle_gamma   90.00
#
_symmetry.space_group_name_H-M   'P 1'
#
loop_
_entity.id
_entity.type
_entity.pdbx_description
1 polymer ?
#
loop_
_entity_poly.entity_id
_entity_poly.type
_entity_poly.pdbx_seq_one_letter_code
_entity_poly.pdbx_strand_id
1 'polypeptide(L)'
;MEWEKINTNALLEIREEKKIETWEDAKKWALEKNNFFRLGKKIIGLAEQNKIFLEYTTLNNDFKQRLKNENRYTDEKEIGEKRPTVESPSKLTWSPDWSIDDILEDSEKTKAWLEKKKEDEKKKANGGKRKGKKKKK
;
A
#
# COMPACT_ATOMS: atom_id res chain seq x y z
N MET A 1 11.50 -31.52 2.10
CA MET A 1 10.86 -30.17 2.02
C MET A 1 10.97 -29.43 3.35
N GLU A 2 10.74 -28.11 3.39
CA GLU A 2 10.71 -27.36 4.67
C GLU A 2 9.59 -27.83 5.60
N TRP A 3 8.45 -28.23 5.04
CA TRP A 3 7.34 -28.82 5.80
C TRP A 3 7.73 -30.09 6.57
N GLU A 4 8.56 -30.95 5.99
CA GLU A 4 9.04 -32.15 6.67
C GLU A 4 9.94 -31.77 7.85
N LYS A 5 10.79 -30.75 7.68
CA LYS A 5 11.65 -30.24 8.76
C LYS A 5 10.84 -29.66 9.91
N ILE A 6 9.78 -28.90 9.61
CA ILE A 6 8.87 -28.34 10.63
C ILE A 6 8.20 -29.48 11.41
N ASN A 7 7.71 -30.51 10.71
CA ASN A 7 7.08 -31.67 11.34
C ASN A 7 8.05 -32.46 12.21
N THR A 8 9.29 -32.67 11.76
CA THR A 8 10.31 -33.36 12.57
C THR A 8 10.69 -32.54 13.80
N ASN A 9 10.84 -31.22 13.66
CA ASN A 9 11.16 -30.33 14.78
C ASN A 9 10.04 -30.30 15.80
N ALA A 10 8.77 -30.18 15.37
CA ALA A 10 7.62 -30.23 16.26
C ALA A 10 7.57 -31.53 17.09
N LEU A 11 7.85 -32.67 16.46
CA LEU A 11 7.91 -33.96 17.14
C LEU A 11 9.11 -34.07 18.09
N LEU A 12 10.27 -33.51 17.74
CA LEU A 12 11.45 -33.46 18.61
C LEU A 12 11.17 -32.66 19.88
N GLU A 13 10.60 -31.46 19.76
CA GLU A 13 10.27 -30.65 20.95
C GLU A 13 9.27 -31.36 21.88
N ILE A 14 8.28 -32.05 21.33
CA ILE A 14 7.32 -32.81 22.13
C ILE A 14 8.00 -33.97 22.84
N ARG A 15 8.90 -34.66 22.14
CA ARG A 15 9.68 -35.75 22.70
C ARG A 15 10.52 -35.27 23.89
N GLU A 16 11.17 -34.12 23.76
CA GLU A 16 11.95 -33.49 24.83
C GLU A 16 11.06 -33.06 26.01
N GLU A 17 9.94 -32.36 25.76
CA GLU A 17 8.99 -31.93 26.79
C GLU A 17 8.41 -33.09 27.60
N LYS A 18 8.13 -34.20 26.92
CA LYS A 18 7.51 -35.39 27.52
C LYS A 18 8.52 -36.43 27.99
N LYS A 19 9.82 -36.20 27.77
CA LYS A 19 10.90 -37.13 28.10
C LYS A 19 10.68 -38.52 27.51
N ILE A 20 10.22 -38.58 26.26
CA ILE A 20 9.97 -39.85 25.56
C ILE A 20 11.29 -40.31 24.92
N GLU A 21 11.75 -41.51 25.26
CA GLU A 21 13.04 -42.01 24.78
C GLU A 21 12.98 -42.49 23.33
N THR A 22 11.85 -43.05 22.87
CA THR A 22 11.74 -43.64 21.53
C THR A 22 10.93 -42.77 20.55
N TRP A 23 11.35 -42.73 19.29
CA TRP A 23 10.59 -42.05 18.23
C TRP A 23 9.23 -42.71 17.95
N GLU A 24 9.13 -44.03 18.10
CA GLU A 24 7.89 -44.78 17.92
C GLU A 24 6.84 -44.42 18.97
N ASP A 25 7.28 -44.25 20.22
CA ASP A 25 6.40 -43.86 21.32
C ASP A 25 5.93 -42.42 21.17
N ALA A 26 6.78 -41.52 20.65
CA ALA A 26 6.38 -40.16 20.29
C ALA A 26 5.32 -40.15 19.18
N LYS A 27 5.43 -41.04 18.18
CA LYS A 27 4.41 -41.20 17.14
C LYS A 27 3.10 -41.77 17.68
N LYS A 28 3.16 -42.80 18.53
CA LYS A 28 1.97 -43.36 19.19
C LYS A 28 1.27 -42.30 20.03
N TRP A 29 2.04 -41.54 20.82
CA TRP A 29 1.54 -40.42 21.61
C TRP A 29 0.86 -39.35 20.74
N ALA A 30 1.46 -38.99 19.60
CA ALA A 30 0.89 -38.01 18.68
C ALA A 30 -0.45 -38.45 18.06
N LEU A 31 -0.65 -39.76 17.90
CA LEU A 31 -1.87 -40.35 17.33
C LEU A 31 -2.99 -40.54 18.36
N GLU A 32 -2.70 -40.41 19.66
CA GLU A 32 -3.73 -40.45 20.70
C GLU A 32 -4.71 -39.27 20.57
N LYS A 33 -5.99 -39.54 20.82
CA LYS A 33 -7.05 -38.53 20.82
C LYS A 33 -6.70 -37.45 21.86
N ASN A 34 -6.74 -36.18 21.43
CA ASN A 34 -6.33 -34.95 22.14
C ASN A 34 -4.86 -34.54 21.99
N ASN A 35 -3.92 -35.46 21.83
CA ASN A 35 -2.50 -35.11 21.65
C ASN A 35 -2.22 -34.64 20.22
N PHE A 36 -2.95 -35.17 19.24
CA PHE A 36 -2.90 -34.71 17.85
C PHE A 36 -3.10 -33.20 17.70
N PHE A 37 -4.08 -32.63 18.41
CA PHE A 37 -4.34 -31.18 18.39
C PHE A 37 -3.20 -30.37 19.02
N ARG A 38 -2.52 -30.92 20.04
CA ARG A 38 -1.36 -30.27 20.67
C ARG A 38 -0.17 -30.24 19.71
N LEU A 39 0.10 -31.37 19.04
CA LEU A 39 1.11 -31.45 17.99
C LEU A 39 0.77 -30.49 16.84
N GLY A 40 -0.49 -30.48 16.39
CA GLY A 40 -0.96 -29.56 15.35
C GLY A 40 -0.74 -28.10 15.71
N LYS A 41 -1.06 -27.69 16.95
CA LYS A 41 -0.79 -26.32 17.42
C LYS A 41 0.70 -25.97 17.37
N LYS A 42 1.59 -26.90 17.76
CA LYS A 42 3.04 -26.70 17.66
C LYS A 42 3.52 -26.57 16.22
N ILE A 43 3.06 -27.45 15.33
CA ILE A 43 3.38 -27.40 13.90
C ILE A 43 2.94 -26.06 13.31
N ILE A 44 1.73 -25.58 13.63
CA ILE A 44 1.22 -24.28 13.18
C ILE A 44 2.11 -23.16 13.72
N GLY A 45 2.45 -23.15 15.01
CA GLY A 45 3.32 -22.12 15.59
C GLY A 45 4.70 -22.05 14.94
N LEU A 46 5.32 -23.20 14.65
CA LEU A 46 6.59 -23.27 13.93
C LEU A 46 6.46 -22.84 12.46
N ALA A 47 5.34 -23.16 11.82
CA ALA A 47 5.06 -22.73 10.46
C ALA A 47 4.83 -21.21 10.38
N GLU A 48 4.14 -20.61 11.36
CA GLU A 48 3.92 -19.16 11.46
C GLU A 48 5.22 -18.37 11.67
N GLN A 49 6.20 -18.95 12.38
CA GLN A 49 7.53 -18.37 12.54
C GLN A 49 8.38 -18.45 11.26
N ASN A 50 8.01 -19.29 10.30
CA ASN A 50 8.75 -19.39 9.06
C ASN A 50 8.65 -18.07 8.27
N LYS A 51 9.79 -17.61 7.77
CA LYS A 51 9.93 -16.36 7.02
C LYS A 51 8.94 -16.26 5.86
N ILE A 52 8.64 -17.37 5.18
CA ILE A 52 7.68 -17.40 4.08
C ILE A 52 6.29 -16.98 4.58
N PHE A 53 5.81 -17.51 5.70
CA PHE A 53 4.50 -17.14 6.27
C PHE A 53 4.49 -15.70 6.77
N LEU A 54 5.60 -15.22 7.33
CA LEU A 54 5.75 -13.83 7.75
C LEU A 54 5.62 -12.87 6.55
N GLU A 55 6.25 -13.17 5.41
CA GLU A 55 6.17 -12.34 4.20
C GLU A 55 4.73 -12.25 3.65
N TYR A 56 3.95 -13.34 3.70
CA TYR A 56 2.54 -13.30 3.26
C TYR A 56 1.61 -12.61 4.27
N THR A 57 1.88 -12.74 5.57
CA THR A 57 1.07 -12.06 6.60
C THR A 57 1.28 -10.55 6.61
N THR A 58 2.51 -10.07 6.38
CA THR A 58 2.80 -8.64 6.25
C THR A 58 2.14 -8.04 5.02
N LEU A 59 2.23 -8.68 3.85
CA LEU A 59 1.52 -8.25 2.64
C LEU A 59 0.02 -8.08 2.91
N ASN A 60 -0.61 -9.04 3.60
CA ASN A 60 -2.04 -8.97 3.94
C ASN A 60 -2.38 -7.80 4.87
N ASN A 61 -1.49 -7.43 5.80
CA ASN A 61 -1.70 -6.29 6.69
C ASN A 61 -1.62 -4.96 5.92
N ASP A 62 -0.70 -4.82 4.98
CA ASP A 62 -0.60 -3.64 4.12
C ASP A 62 -1.87 -3.47 3.26
N PHE A 63 -2.43 -4.57 2.73
CA PHE A 63 -3.72 -4.52 2.03
C PHE A 63 -4.86 -4.06 2.95
N LYS A 64 -4.94 -4.55 4.18
CA LYS A 64 -5.94 -4.09 5.16
C LYS A 64 -5.75 -2.62 5.52
N GLN A 65 -4.52 -2.15 5.64
CA GLN A 65 -4.24 -0.73 5.88
C GLN A 65 -4.70 0.12 4.71
N ARG A 66 -4.44 -0.29 3.46
CA ARG A 66 -4.95 0.40 2.27
C ARG A 66 -6.48 0.41 2.23
N LEU A 67 -7.12 -0.74 2.48
CA LEU A 67 -8.58 -0.85 2.50
C LEU A 67 -9.23 0.07 3.55
N LYS A 68 -8.60 0.23 4.72
CA LYS A 68 -9.06 1.16 5.76
C LYS A 68 -8.73 2.62 5.45
N ASN A 69 -7.57 2.87 4.83
CA ASN A 69 -7.08 4.22 4.53
C ASN A 69 -7.63 4.79 3.21
N GLU A 70 -8.24 3.98 2.33
CA GLU A 70 -8.83 4.45 1.06
C GLU A 70 -10.06 5.36 1.27
N ASN A 71 -10.61 5.43 2.48
CA ASN A 71 -11.60 6.44 2.86
C ASN A 71 -11.01 7.66 3.60
N ARG A 72 -9.69 7.85 3.65
CA ARG A 72 -9.10 9.03 4.32
C ARG A 72 -9.41 10.35 3.61
N TYR A 73 -9.79 10.33 2.33
CA TYR A 73 -10.31 11.52 1.63
C TYR A 73 -11.77 11.84 2.01
N THR A 74 -12.47 10.92 2.69
CA THR A 74 -13.88 11.06 3.07
C THR A 74 -14.12 11.10 4.58
N ASP A 75 -13.22 10.55 5.40
CA ASP A 75 -13.50 10.19 6.80
C ASP A 75 -12.96 11.14 7.88
N GLU A 76 -12.38 12.28 7.51
CA GLU A 76 -12.34 13.45 8.41
C GLU A 76 -13.28 14.52 7.85
N LYS A 77 -14.57 14.27 8.04
CA LYS A 77 -15.59 15.29 7.89
C LYS A 77 -16.38 15.33 9.17
N GLU A 78 -16.27 16.44 9.90
CA GLU A 78 -17.36 16.84 10.77
C GLU A 78 -18.64 16.85 9.91
N ILE A 79 -19.72 16.31 10.48
CA ILE A 79 -21.03 16.18 9.84
C ILE A 79 -21.50 17.59 9.40
N GLY A 80 -21.17 17.99 8.17
CA GLY A 80 -21.42 19.35 7.68
C GLY A 80 -20.50 19.84 6.57
N GLU A 81 -19.27 19.34 6.46
CA GLU A 81 -18.33 19.85 5.44
C GLU A 81 -18.50 19.18 4.08
N LYS A 82 -18.73 20.00 3.03
CA LYS A 82 -18.73 19.53 1.63
C LYS A 82 -17.36 18.94 1.30
N ARG A 83 -17.34 17.94 0.41
CA ARG A 83 -16.13 17.16 0.07
C ARG A 83 -14.99 18.14 -0.24
N PRO A 84 -13.75 17.90 0.24
CA PRO A 84 -12.60 18.57 -0.32
C PRO A 84 -12.68 18.32 -1.82
N THR A 85 -13.01 19.36 -2.58
CA THR A 85 -12.86 19.34 -4.01
C THR A 85 -11.37 19.19 -4.19
N VAL A 86 -10.92 17.98 -4.52
CA VAL A 86 -9.68 17.81 -5.26
C VAL A 86 -9.76 18.91 -6.30
N GLU A 87 -8.84 19.88 -6.23
CA GLU A 87 -8.61 20.81 -7.33
C GLU A 87 -8.25 19.92 -8.51
N SER A 88 -9.31 19.46 -9.19
CA SER A 88 -9.22 18.87 -10.50
C SER A 88 -8.36 19.87 -11.26
N PRO A 89 -7.25 19.43 -11.88
CA PRO A 89 -6.32 20.34 -12.52
C PRO A 89 -7.16 21.33 -13.30
N SER A 90 -7.08 22.59 -12.89
CA SER A 90 -8.04 23.64 -13.25
C SER A 90 -8.47 23.39 -14.68
N LYS A 91 -9.75 23.01 -14.90
CA LYS A 91 -10.29 22.82 -16.25
C LYS A 91 -9.76 23.99 -17.03
N LEU A 92 -8.87 23.72 -17.98
CA LEU A 92 -8.04 24.72 -18.63
C LEU A 92 -8.97 25.89 -18.97
N THR A 93 -8.92 26.96 -18.18
CA THR A 93 -9.93 28.00 -18.31
C THR A 93 -9.55 28.69 -19.60
N TRP A 94 -10.34 28.36 -20.63
CA TRP A 94 -10.32 28.93 -21.97
C TRP A 94 -9.52 28.20 -23.04
N SER A 95 -10.14 27.17 -23.62
CA SER A 95 -10.15 27.03 -25.08
C SER A 95 -11.59 27.27 -25.53
N PRO A 96 -11.89 28.26 -26.39
CA PRO A 96 -13.19 28.34 -27.06
C PRO A 96 -13.42 27.02 -27.78
N ASP A 97 -14.49 26.31 -27.43
CA ASP A 97 -15.26 25.26 -28.16
C ASP A 97 -14.60 24.46 -29.31
N TRP A 98 -13.28 24.34 -29.32
CA TRP A 98 -12.50 23.78 -30.42
C TRP A 98 -11.79 22.56 -29.89
N SER A 99 -12.07 21.45 -30.57
CA SER A 99 -11.41 20.18 -30.32
C SER A 99 -9.95 20.29 -30.73
N ILE A 100 -9.12 19.40 -30.18
CA ILE A 100 -7.68 19.34 -30.52
C ILE A 100 -7.49 19.16 -32.04
N ASP A 101 -8.42 18.46 -32.71
CA ASP A 101 -8.46 18.29 -34.16
C ASP A 101 -8.73 19.61 -34.91
N ASP A 102 -9.68 20.44 -34.43
CA ASP A 102 -10.02 21.75 -35.02
C ASP A 102 -8.86 22.74 -34.96
N ILE A 103 -8.00 22.60 -33.94
CA ILE A 103 -6.83 23.44 -33.76
C ILE A 103 -5.73 23.02 -34.74
N LEU A 104 -5.57 21.72 -35.03
CA LEU A 104 -4.51 21.22 -35.89
C LEU A 104 -4.77 21.51 -37.38
N GLU A 105 -6.05 21.56 -37.77
CA GLU A 105 -6.47 21.79 -39.16
C GLU A 105 -6.43 23.27 -39.56
N ASP A 106 -6.58 24.19 -38.60
CA ASP A 106 -6.66 25.63 -38.87
C ASP A 106 -5.38 26.40 -38.44
N SER A 107 -4.60 26.83 -39.44
CA SER A 107 -3.32 27.54 -39.29
C SER A 107 -3.43 28.85 -38.52
N GLU A 108 -4.60 29.50 -38.51
CA GLU A 108 -4.79 30.75 -37.77
C GLU A 108 -4.99 30.48 -36.27
N LYS A 109 -5.71 29.41 -35.94
CA LYS A 109 -5.97 28.98 -34.56
C LYS A 109 -4.70 28.44 -33.89
N THR A 110 -3.86 27.69 -34.61
CA THR A 110 -2.56 27.24 -34.08
C THR A 110 -1.66 28.42 -33.69
N LYS A 111 -1.59 29.46 -34.52
CA LYS A 111 -0.76 30.65 -34.26
C LYS A 111 -1.25 31.41 -33.03
N ALA A 112 -2.56 31.62 -32.91
CA ALA A 112 -3.16 32.26 -31.74
C ALA A 112 -2.87 31.49 -30.44
N TRP A 113 -2.90 30.14 -30.49
CA TRP A 113 -2.57 29.30 -29.34
C TRP A 113 -1.08 29.37 -28.95
N LEU A 114 -0.17 29.34 -29.92
CA LEU A 114 1.27 29.46 -29.72
C LEU A 114 1.67 30.82 -29.15
N GLU A 115 1.06 31.90 -29.63
CA GLU A 115 1.33 33.25 -29.16
C GLU A 115 0.89 33.45 -27.70
N LYS A 116 -0.28 32.89 -27.35
CA LYS A 116 -0.80 32.93 -25.97
C LYS A 116 0.03 32.09 -25.01
N LYS A 117 0.52 30.93 -25.46
CA LYS A 117 1.46 30.10 -24.67
C LYS A 117 2.75 30.86 -24.33
N LYS A 118 3.27 31.64 -25.28
CA LYS A 118 4.43 32.52 -25.05
C LYS A 118 4.11 33.67 -24.07
N GLU A 119 2.88 34.19 -24.08
CA GLU A 119 2.44 35.22 -23.14
C GLU A 119 2.33 34.68 -21.70
N ASP A 120 1.78 33.48 -21.53
CA ASP A 120 1.65 32.82 -20.23
C ASP A 120 3.01 32.42 -19.64
N GLU A 121 3.96 31.99 -20.47
CA GLU A 121 5.35 31.75 -20.05
C GLU A 121 6.04 33.04 -19.58
N LYS A 122 5.80 34.17 -20.26
CA LYS A 122 6.30 35.48 -19.84
C LYS A 122 5.68 35.95 -18.51
N LYS A 123 4.39 35.71 -18.30
CA LYS A 123 3.70 36.02 -17.02
C LYS A 123 4.23 35.17 -15.86
N LYS A 124 4.53 33.89 -16.10
CA LYS A 124 5.16 33.01 -15.10
C LYS A 124 6.59 33.43 -14.74
N ALA A 125 7.38 33.94 -15.68
CA ALA A 125 8.72 34.44 -15.42
C ALA A 125 8.76 35.71 -14.54
N ASN A 126 7.76 36.59 -14.66
CA ASN A 126 7.70 37.86 -13.90
C ASN A 126 7.10 37.72 -12.48
N GLY A 127 6.48 36.60 -12.13
CA GLY A 127 5.88 36.38 -10.80
C GLY A 127 6.87 36.07 -9.66
N GLY A 128 8.17 35.91 -9.95
CA GLY A 128 9.19 35.37 -9.03
C GLY A 128 9.89 36.35 -8.07
N LYS A 129 9.44 37.60 -7.87
CA LYS A 129 10.09 38.55 -6.94
C LYS A 129 9.17 38.96 -5.77
N ARG A 130 9.03 38.09 -4.77
CA ARG A 130 8.68 38.50 -3.39
C ARG A 130 9.94 38.49 -2.52
N LYS A 131 10.48 39.70 -2.28
CA LYS A 131 11.67 39.99 -1.47
C LYS A 131 11.48 39.47 -0.03
N GLY A 132 12.33 38.53 0.40
CA GLY A 132 12.51 38.21 1.81
C GLY A 132 13.10 39.41 2.57
N LYS A 133 12.32 40.00 3.49
CA LYS A 133 12.85 40.97 4.46
C LYS A 133 13.71 40.23 5.48
N LYS A 134 15.04 40.42 5.39
CA LYS A 134 16.00 40.08 6.46
C LYS A 134 15.63 40.85 7.73
N LYS A 135 15.34 40.13 8.83
CA LYS A 135 15.36 40.68 10.20
C LYS A 135 16.81 41.05 10.54
N LYS A 136 17.05 42.31 10.93
CA LYS A 136 18.29 42.75 11.58
C LYS A 136 18.11 42.66 13.10
N LYS A 137 19.24 42.36 13.75
CA LYS A 137 19.51 42.24 15.19
C LYS A 137 18.71 43.17 16.09
#